data_AF-A0A517P8B3-F1
#
_entry.id   AF-A0A517P8B3-F1
#
_cell.length_a   1.000
_cell.length_b   1.000
_cell.length_c   1.000
_cell.angle_alpha   90.00
_cell.angle_beta   90.00
_cell.angle_gamma   90.00
#
_symmetry.space_group_name_H-M   'P 1'
#
loop_
_entity.id
_entity.type
_entity.pdbx_description
1 polymer ?
#
loop_
_entity_poly.entity_id
_entity_poly.type
_entity_poly.pdbx_seq_one_letter_code
_entity_poly.pdbx_strand_id
1 'polypeptide(L)'
;MPDATAPAADAVEYTIRRKVFKLFGAAFHIYDRDGNLVGYSKQKAFKLKEDIRIYRDESMDEEWLKIAARSVIDFSAAYDVTDSRTGELIGTLRRKGLKSMFRDSWEVLDANERAVGHIQEDSALMATLRRLTDYGWIFPQKFTLSPDGGGAAIANYSTNFNPFVHKLKVDVHGGNTLHPFVPLAAGVLLVAVEGKQG
;
A
#
# COMPACT_ATOMS: atom_id res chain seq x y z
N MET A 1 -0.49 6.09 -14.53
CA MET A 1 -1.23 5.13 -13.69
C MET A 1 -1.89 4.16 -14.65
N PRO A 2 -2.08 2.88 -14.31
CA PRO A 2 -2.74 1.94 -15.21
C PRO A 2 -4.10 2.52 -15.56
N ASP A 3 -4.45 2.46 -16.84
CA ASP A 3 -5.76 2.87 -17.30
C ASP A 3 -6.79 2.08 -16.47
N ALA A 4 -7.72 2.77 -15.81
CA ALA A 4 -8.81 2.14 -15.05
C ALA A 4 -9.70 1.24 -15.95
N THR A 5 -9.48 1.32 -17.26
CA THR A 5 -10.14 0.55 -18.31
C THR A 5 -9.29 -0.60 -18.87
N ALA A 6 -8.04 -0.80 -18.40
CA ALA A 6 -7.18 -1.86 -18.90
C ALA A 6 -7.70 -3.25 -18.49
N PRO A 7 -7.85 -4.20 -19.44
CA PRO A 7 -8.30 -5.56 -19.12
C PRO A 7 -7.27 -6.28 -18.22
N ALA A 8 -7.76 -7.28 -17.46
CA ALA A 8 -7.01 -8.25 -16.64
C ALA A 8 -5.48 -8.03 -16.63
N ALA A 9 -5.04 -7.25 -15.63
CA ALA A 9 -3.83 -6.43 -15.64
C ALA A 9 -2.59 -7.09 -16.25
N ASP A 10 -1.96 -6.38 -17.19
CA ASP A 10 -0.56 -6.60 -17.56
C ASP A 10 0.36 -6.47 -16.34
N ALA A 11 1.58 -7.00 -16.44
CA ALA A 11 2.57 -6.79 -15.39
C ALA A 11 2.93 -5.29 -15.32
N VAL A 12 2.83 -4.70 -14.14
CA VAL A 12 3.16 -3.29 -13.93
C VAL A 12 4.05 -3.12 -12.71
N GLU A 13 5.00 -2.19 -12.82
CA GLU A 13 5.92 -1.83 -11.76
C GLU A 13 5.76 -0.36 -11.38
N TYR A 14 5.74 -0.10 -10.07
CA TYR A 14 5.69 1.25 -9.52
C TYR A 14 6.72 1.43 -8.39
N THR A 15 7.13 2.67 -8.16
CA THR A 15 7.87 3.08 -6.97
C THR A 15 7.10 4.13 -6.20
N ILE A 16 6.72 3.81 -4.97
CA ILE A 16 6.09 4.74 -4.03
C ILE A 16 7.18 5.35 -3.16
N ARG A 17 7.43 6.65 -3.32
CA ARG A 17 8.37 7.42 -2.51
C ARG A 17 7.59 8.24 -1.48
N ARG A 18 7.92 8.09 -0.20
CA ARG A 18 7.40 8.96 0.86
C ARG A 18 8.39 10.09 1.18
N LYS A 19 7.89 11.33 1.17
CA LYS A 19 8.64 12.52 1.60
C LYS A 19 8.00 13.08 2.87
N VAL A 20 8.71 13.06 3.98
CA VAL A 20 8.22 13.57 5.28
C VAL A 20 8.68 15.01 5.47
N PHE A 21 7.74 15.91 5.75
CA PHE A 21 7.98 17.32 6.05
C PHE A 21 7.62 17.57 7.52
N LYS A 22 8.63 17.80 8.37
CA LYS A 22 8.48 17.87 9.84
C LYS A 22 7.33 18.76 10.34
N LEU A 23 6.98 19.82 9.60
CA LEU A 23 5.92 20.77 9.97
C LEU A 23 4.65 20.70 9.12
N PHE A 24 4.70 20.08 7.93
CA PHE A 24 3.62 20.17 6.93
C PHE A 24 2.93 18.84 6.62
N GLY A 25 3.42 17.74 7.20
CA GLY A 25 2.89 16.40 6.99
C GLY A 25 3.81 15.55 6.11
N ALA A 26 3.24 14.79 5.17
CA ALA A 26 4.02 13.97 4.25
C ALA A 26 3.46 14.07 2.84
N ALA A 27 4.22 13.60 1.86
CA ALA A 27 3.72 13.38 0.52
C ALA A 27 4.13 11.99 0.02
N PHE A 28 3.32 11.43 -0.87
CA PHE A 28 3.69 10.29 -1.70
C PHE A 28 3.88 10.76 -3.13
N HIS A 29 4.96 10.31 -3.73
CA HIS A 29 5.21 10.39 -5.16
C HIS A 29 5.27 8.98 -5.70
N ILE A 30 4.46 8.69 -6.71
CA ILE A 30 4.34 7.38 -7.33
C ILE A 30 4.94 7.49 -8.72
N TYR A 31 5.96 6.69 -8.99
CA TYR A 31 6.65 6.65 -10.26
C TYR A 31 6.39 5.31 -10.96
N ASP A 32 6.31 5.32 -12.29
CA ASP A 32 6.33 4.08 -13.08
C ASP A 32 7.76 3.50 -13.19
N ARG A 33 7.92 2.42 -13.96
CA ARG A 33 9.22 1.78 -14.22
C ARG A 33 10.24 2.72 -14.89
N ASP A 34 9.77 3.64 -15.74
CA ASP A 34 10.62 4.56 -16.48
C ASP A 34 10.98 5.81 -15.65
N GLY A 35 10.42 5.93 -14.45
CA GLY A 35 10.67 7.04 -13.52
C GLY A 35 9.77 8.25 -13.76
N ASN A 36 8.72 8.13 -14.58
CA ASN A 36 7.75 9.20 -14.77
C ASN A 36 6.83 9.30 -13.55
N LEU A 37 6.50 10.51 -13.13
CA LEU A 37 5.50 10.73 -12.09
C LEU A 37 4.12 10.33 -12.63
N VAL A 38 3.48 9.37 -11.97
CA VAL A 38 2.19 8.81 -12.37
C VAL A 38 1.14 8.85 -11.27
N GLY A 39 1.51 9.39 -10.10
CA GLY A 39 0.58 9.68 -9.03
C GLY A 39 1.22 10.49 -7.91
N TYR A 40 0.40 11.26 -7.21
CA TYR A 40 0.84 12.12 -6.11
C TYR A 40 -0.19 12.16 -5.00
N SER A 41 0.26 12.26 -3.75
CA SER A 41 -0.60 12.47 -2.60
C SER A 41 0.03 13.45 -1.63
N LYS A 42 -0.72 14.46 -1.23
CA LYS A 42 -0.32 15.38 -0.16
C LYS A 42 -1.05 15.03 1.12
N GLN A 43 -0.34 14.53 2.12
CA GLN A 43 -0.88 14.18 3.42
C GLN A 43 -0.71 15.33 4.41
N LYS A 44 -1.83 15.85 4.93
CA LYS A 44 -1.80 16.79 6.06
C LYS A 44 -1.34 16.08 7.32
N ALA A 45 -0.55 16.76 8.16
CA ALA A 45 0.01 16.19 9.39
C ALA A 45 -1.04 15.52 10.30
N PHE A 46 -2.24 16.08 10.40
CA PHE A 46 -3.33 15.59 11.25
C PHE A 46 -4.19 14.47 10.64
N LYS A 47 -4.11 14.21 9.33
CA LYS A 47 -4.97 13.23 8.62
C LYS A 47 -4.16 12.09 7.98
N LEU A 48 -2.93 11.89 8.42
CA LEU A 48 -1.90 11.12 7.74
C LEU A 48 -2.31 9.69 7.34
N LYS A 49 -3.32 9.11 7.99
CA LYS A 49 -3.77 7.72 7.77
C LYS A 49 -5.27 7.58 7.53
N GLU A 50 -6.08 8.61 7.73
CA GLU A 50 -7.55 8.45 7.74
C GLU A 50 -8.18 8.62 6.36
N ASP A 51 -7.62 9.50 5.54
CA ASP A 51 -8.09 9.84 4.19
C ASP A 51 -6.86 10.16 3.35
N ILE A 52 -6.48 9.22 2.48
CA ILE A 52 -5.37 9.36 1.54
C ILE A 52 -5.98 9.46 0.14
N ARG A 53 -5.60 10.50 -0.59
CA ARG A 53 -6.06 10.76 -1.96
C ARG A 53 -4.87 10.73 -2.89
N ILE A 54 -4.97 9.95 -3.95
CA ILE A 54 -3.99 9.90 -5.03
C ILE A 54 -4.53 10.68 -6.22
N TYR A 55 -3.79 11.70 -6.59
CA TYR A 55 -4.01 12.54 -7.75
C TYR A 55 -3.09 12.10 -8.88
N ARG A 56 -3.42 12.49 -10.11
CA ARG A 56 -2.60 12.24 -11.30
C ARG A 56 -1.18 12.77 -11.17
N ASP A 57 -1.05 13.98 -10.62
CA ASP A 57 0.24 14.68 -10.45
C ASP A 57 0.17 15.71 -9.30
N GLU A 58 1.20 16.56 -9.19
CA GLU A 58 1.36 17.54 -8.11
C GLU A 58 0.36 18.71 -8.16
N SER A 59 -0.36 18.94 -9.28
CA SER A 59 -1.38 19.99 -9.36
C SER A 59 -2.56 19.70 -8.45
N MET A 60 -2.82 18.40 -8.22
CA MET A 60 -3.96 17.89 -7.47
C MET A 60 -5.34 18.25 -8.07
N ASP A 61 -5.41 18.49 -9.38
CA ASP A 61 -6.68 18.82 -10.07
C ASP A 61 -7.52 17.57 -10.39
N GLU A 62 -6.87 16.43 -10.61
CA GLU A 62 -7.53 15.17 -10.96
C GLU A 62 -7.28 14.10 -9.87
N GLU A 63 -8.26 13.87 -9.01
CA GLU A 63 -8.24 12.77 -8.03
C GLU A 63 -8.64 11.46 -8.72
N TRP A 64 -7.82 10.41 -8.58
CA TRP A 64 -8.06 9.11 -9.22
C TRP A 64 -8.41 8.00 -8.21
N LEU A 65 -7.82 8.05 -7.02
CA LEU A 65 -8.00 7.01 -6.01
C LEU A 65 -8.13 7.63 -4.63
N LYS A 66 -9.15 7.18 -3.89
CA LYS A 66 -9.33 7.49 -2.47
C LYS A 66 -9.15 6.23 -1.63
N ILE A 67 -8.38 6.35 -0.56
CA ILE A 67 -8.16 5.32 0.44
C ILE A 67 -8.62 5.89 1.79
N ALA A 68 -9.72 5.38 2.33
CA ALA A 68 -10.36 5.95 3.51
C ALA A 68 -10.51 4.91 4.61
N ALA A 69 -10.11 5.25 5.84
CA ALA A 69 -10.33 4.40 6.99
C ALA A 69 -11.82 4.31 7.34
N ARG A 70 -12.32 3.12 7.68
CA ARG A 70 -13.65 2.95 8.28
C ARG A 70 -13.63 3.42 9.73
N SER A 71 -14.73 4.03 10.19
CA SER A 71 -14.86 4.50 11.57
C SER A 71 -14.70 3.37 12.58
N VAL A 72 -14.10 3.69 13.73
CA VAL A 72 -13.60 2.73 14.73
C VAL A 72 -14.76 2.17 15.57
N ILE A 73 -15.33 1.05 15.14
CA ILE A 73 -16.11 0.14 16.02
C ILE A 73 -15.45 -1.24 16.11
N ASP A 74 -14.57 -1.60 15.16
CA ASP A 74 -13.87 -2.88 15.17
C ASP A 74 -12.38 -2.74 15.48
N PHE A 75 -11.87 -3.68 16.27
CA PHE A 75 -10.47 -3.82 16.71
C PHE A 75 -9.46 -4.05 15.56
N SER A 76 -9.89 -3.93 14.29
CA SER A 76 -9.10 -4.07 13.06
C SER A 76 -9.21 -2.81 12.20
N ALA A 77 -8.09 -2.19 11.84
CA ALA A 77 -8.07 -1.08 10.89
C ALA A 77 -8.45 -1.57 9.49
N ALA A 78 -9.53 -1.04 8.91
CA ALA A 78 -9.96 -1.34 7.55
C ALA A 78 -10.01 -0.07 6.71
N TYR A 79 -9.60 -0.17 5.45
CA TYR A 79 -9.48 0.95 4.52
C TYR A 79 -10.19 0.64 3.21
N ASP A 80 -11.18 1.43 2.86
CA ASP A 80 -11.87 1.32 1.58
C ASP A 80 -11.05 1.99 0.47
N VAL A 81 -10.98 1.30 -0.67
CA VAL A 81 -10.31 1.71 -1.89
C VAL A 81 -11.39 2.06 -2.90
N THR A 82 -11.49 3.33 -3.26
CA THR A 82 -12.56 3.85 -4.14
C THR A 82 -11.94 4.50 -5.37
N ASP A 83 -12.48 4.20 -6.56
CA ASP A 83 -12.18 4.98 -7.76
C ASP A 83 -12.84 6.36 -7.61
N SER A 84 -12.04 7.41 -7.50
CA SER A 84 -12.57 8.77 -7.29
C SER A 84 -13.27 9.34 -8.52
N ARG A 85 -13.03 8.79 -9.72
CA ARG A 85 -13.65 9.25 -10.97
C ARG A 85 -15.08 8.72 -11.10
N THR A 86 -15.33 7.49 -10.67
CA THR A 86 -16.65 6.84 -10.78
C THR A 86 -17.40 6.84 -9.45
N GLY A 87 -16.71 6.99 -8.33
CA GLY A 87 -17.25 6.81 -6.97
C GLY A 87 -17.42 5.34 -6.57
N GLU A 88 -16.95 4.40 -7.41
CA GLU A 88 -17.12 2.97 -7.18
C GLU A 88 -16.17 2.45 -6.09
N LEU A 89 -16.72 1.67 -5.15
CA LEU A 89 -15.92 0.89 -4.22
C LEU A 89 -15.24 -0.25 -4.97
N ILE A 90 -13.91 -0.24 -5.01
CA ILE A 90 -13.11 -1.28 -5.67
C ILE A 90 -12.90 -2.46 -4.72
N GLY A 91 -12.66 -2.15 -3.44
CA GLY A 91 -12.43 -3.16 -2.42
C GLY A 91 -11.97 -2.55 -1.11
N THR A 92 -11.59 -3.41 -0.16
CA THR A 92 -11.21 -3.00 1.19
C THR A 92 -9.95 -3.71 1.63
N LEU A 93 -9.01 -2.96 2.18
CA LEU A 93 -7.78 -3.47 2.79
C LEU A 93 -7.97 -3.51 4.31
N ARG A 94 -8.13 -4.71 4.86
CA ARG A 94 -8.38 -4.91 6.29
C ARG A 94 -7.15 -5.48 6.96
N ARG A 95 -6.60 -4.75 7.93
CA ARG A 95 -5.52 -5.25 8.77
C ARG A 95 -6.06 -6.32 9.73
N LYS A 96 -5.45 -7.49 9.77
CA LYS A 96 -5.79 -8.51 10.79
C LYS A 96 -5.02 -8.18 12.07
N GLY A 97 -5.73 -7.93 13.18
CA GLY A 97 -5.19 -7.27 14.39
C GLY A 97 -5.02 -8.15 15.65
N LEU A 98 -3.93 -7.85 16.38
CA LEU A 98 -3.61 -8.04 17.82
C LEU A 98 -3.35 -9.43 18.44
N LYS A 99 -3.49 -10.56 17.76
CA LYS A 99 -3.08 -11.88 18.33
C LYS A 99 -1.56 -12.12 18.13
N SER A 100 -0.75 -11.47 18.96
CA SER A 100 0.64 -11.87 19.30
C SER A 100 1.76 -11.61 18.25
N MET A 101 2.40 -10.44 18.40
CA MET A 101 3.87 -10.26 18.43
C MET A 101 4.77 -10.55 17.21
N PHE A 102 4.33 -11.13 16.08
CA PHE A 102 5.33 -11.58 15.08
C PHE A 102 5.25 -11.05 13.65
N ARG A 103 4.09 -10.82 13.02
CA ARG A 103 4.02 -10.37 11.59
C ARG A 103 2.82 -9.47 11.29
N ASP A 104 3.04 -8.43 10.50
CA ASP A 104 1.96 -7.63 9.93
C ASP A 104 1.27 -8.41 8.80
N SER A 105 -0.06 -8.49 8.84
CA SER A 105 -0.86 -9.15 7.80
C SER A 105 -2.14 -8.38 7.49
N TRP A 106 -2.50 -8.39 6.22
CA TRP A 106 -3.69 -7.73 5.69
C TRP A 106 -4.51 -8.71 4.88
N GLU A 107 -5.81 -8.50 4.90
CA GLU A 107 -6.77 -9.15 4.04
C GLU A 107 -7.26 -8.16 3.00
N VAL A 108 -7.40 -8.64 1.77
CA VAL A 108 -7.91 -7.88 0.64
C VAL A 108 -9.31 -8.40 0.35
N LEU A 109 -10.29 -7.52 0.44
CA LEU A 109 -11.69 -7.79 0.17
C LEU A 109 -12.09 -7.12 -1.15
N ASP A 110 -12.96 -7.77 -1.91
CA ASP A 110 -13.63 -7.15 -3.06
C ASP A 110 -14.72 -6.15 -2.60
N ALA A 111 -15.37 -5.49 -3.57
CA ALA A 111 -16.48 -4.57 -3.33
C ALA A 111 -17.69 -5.18 -2.60
N ASN A 112 -17.81 -6.52 -2.59
CA ASN A 112 -18.87 -7.26 -1.92
C ASN A 112 -18.41 -7.85 -0.58
N GLU A 113 -17.28 -7.38 -0.05
CA GLU A 113 -16.65 -7.84 1.19
C GLU A 113 -16.20 -9.31 1.19
N ARG A 114 -16.01 -9.92 0.02
CA ARG A 114 -15.46 -11.28 -0.09
C ARG A 114 -13.94 -11.23 -0.10
N ALA A 115 -13.30 -12.13 0.64
CA ALA A 115 -11.85 -12.27 0.63
C ALA A 115 -11.37 -12.70 -0.77
N VAL A 116 -10.47 -11.93 -1.35
CA VAL A 116 -9.86 -12.19 -2.66
C VAL A 116 -8.34 -12.33 -2.58
N GLY A 117 -7.74 -11.91 -1.47
CA GLY A 117 -6.31 -12.09 -1.23
C GLY A 117 -5.87 -11.69 0.17
N HIS A 118 -4.59 -11.87 0.42
CA HIS A 118 -3.93 -11.48 1.66
C HIS A 118 -2.52 -10.98 1.41
N ILE A 119 -2.08 -10.04 2.23
CA ILE A 119 -0.73 -9.49 2.22
C ILE A 119 -0.02 -9.94 3.48
N GLN A 120 1.17 -10.50 3.34
CA GLN A 120 1.97 -10.98 4.47
C GLN A 120 3.44 -10.55 4.33
N GLU A 121 4.08 -10.22 5.45
CA GLU A 121 5.53 -10.02 5.52
C GLU A 121 6.25 -11.38 5.39
N ASP A 122 7.16 -11.50 4.42
CA ASP A 122 7.83 -12.77 4.08
C ASP A 122 8.73 -13.30 5.22
N SER A 123 9.26 -12.42 6.08
CA SER A 123 10.39 -12.76 6.93
C SER A 123 10.07 -12.82 8.43
N ALA A 124 9.53 -13.95 8.88
CA ALA A 124 9.40 -14.24 10.31
C ALA A 124 10.73 -14.14 11.09
N LEU A 125 11.80 -14.63 10.46
CA LEU A 125 13.13 -14.72 11.06
C LEU A 125 13.87 -13.37 11.05
N MET A 126 13.79 -12.62 9.96
CA MET A 126 14.38 -11.27 9.91
C MET A 126 13.57 -10.26 10.72
N ALA A 127 12.25 -10.41 10.83
CA ALA A 127 11.43 -9.61 11.75
C ALA A 127 11.84 -9.82 13.21
N THR A 128 12.31 -11.02 13.57
CA THR A 128 12.85 -11.31 14.91
C THR A 128 14.25 -10.72 15.10
N LEU A 129 15.16 -10.90 14.12
CA LEU A 129 16.51 -10.30 14.15
C LEU A 129 16.50 -8.77 14.17
N ARG A 130 15.54 -8.15 13.47
CA ARG A 130 15.26 -6.71 13.50
C ARG A 130 14.94 -6.20 14.92
N ARG A 131 14.24 -7.00 15.72
CA ARG A 131 13.86 -6.66 17.11
C ARG A 131 14.99 -6.89 18.11
N LEU A 132 15.93 -7.80 17.81
CA LEU A 132 16.99 -8.23 18.73
C LEU A 132 18.34 -7.52 18.50
N THR A 133 18.44 -6.68 17.47
CA THR A 133 19.64 -5.89 17.18
C THR A 133 19.32 -4.40 17.23
N ASP A 134 20.18 -3.58 17.84
CA ASP A 134 20.03 -2.12 17.89
C ASP A 134 20.04 -1.45 16.50
N TYR A 135 20.34 -2.22 15.46
CA TYR A 135 20.43 -1.79 14.05
C TYR A 135 19.27 -2.29 13.19
N GLY A 136 18.19 -2.83 13.77
CA GLY A 136 17.05 -3.40 13.03
C GLY A 136 16.45 -2.49 11.94
N TRP A 137 16.54 -1.18 12.12
CA TRP A 137 16.08 -0.16 11.16
C TRP A 137 16.73 -0.25 9.77
N ILE A 138 17.81 -1.02 9.58
CA ILE A 138 18.50 -1.13 8.29
C ILE A 138 18.01 -2.27 7.38
N PHE A 139 17.15 -3.16 7.88
CA PHE A 139 16.78 -4.36 7.13
C PHE A 139 15.61 -4.13 6.17
N PRO A 140 15.74 -4.48 4.87
CA PRO A 140 14.66 -4.34 3.91
C PRO A 140 13.45 -5.17 4.32
N GLN A 141 12.26 -4.65 4.02
CA GLN A 141 10.98 -5.31 4.25
C GLN A 141 10.44 -5.80 2.93
N LYS A 142 9.87 -7.00 2.95
CA LYS A 142 9.24 -7.62 1.80
C LYS A 142 7.86 -8.12 2.20
N PHE A 143 6.89 -7.77 1.37
CA PHE A 143 5.53 -8.26 1.49
C PHE A 143 5.10 -8.89 0.19
N THR A 144 4.26 -9.90 0.29
CA THR A 144 3.66 -10.59 -0.85
C THR A 144 2.15 -10.50 -0.74
N LEU A 145 1.49 -10.03 -1.81
CA LEU A 145 0.05 -10.15 -2.01
C LEU A 145 -0.24 -11.44 -2.76
N SER A 146 -0.95 -12.35 -2.10
CA SER A 146 -1.34 -13.66 -2.63
C SER A 146 -2.86 -13.77 -2.74
N PRO A 147 -3.38 -14.54 -3.70
CA PRO A 147 -4.81 -14.84 -3.78
C PRO A 147 -5.28 -15.70 -2.61
N ASP A 148 -6.55 -15.56 -2.20
CA ASP A 148 -7.09 -16.27 -1.03
C ASP A 148 -7.14 -17.80 -1.23
N GLY A 149 -7.50 -18.25 -2.44
CA GLY A 149 -7.57 -19.68 -2.80
C GLY A 149 -6.25 -20.35 -3.14
N GLY A 150 -5.11 -19.68 -2.93
CA GLY A 150 -3.79 -20.12 -3.41
C GLY A 150 -3.58 -19.88 -4.90
N GLY A 151 -2.32 -20.00 -5.35
CA GLY A 151 -1.91 -19.69 -6.72
C GLY A 151 -0.66 -18.81 -6.77
N ALA A 152 -0.37 -18.27 -7.95
CA ALA A 152 0.75 -17.35 -8.13
C ALA A 152 0.50 -16.03 -7.38
N ALA A 153 1.56 -15.43 -6.84
CA ALA A 153 1.48 -14.13 -6.20
C ALA A 153 0.98 -13.06 -7.19
N ILE A 154 0.14 -12.16 -6.71
CA ILE A 154 -0.45 -11.05 -7.48
C ILE A 154 0.50 -9.87 -7.49
N ALA A 155 1.11 -9.54 -6.35
CA ALA A 155 2.07 -8.45 -6.28
C ALA A 155 3.12 -8.67 -5.19
N ASN A 156 4.33 -8.14 -5.43
CA ASN A 156 5.39 -8.07 -4.44
C ASN A 156 5.67 -6.62 -4.06
N TYR A 157 5.99 -6.41 -2.79
CA TYR A 157 6.36 -5.12 -2.23
C TYR A 157 7.74 -5.24 -1.61
N SER A 158 8.66 -4.35 -1.96
CA SER A 158 10.00 -4.38 -1.39
C SER A 158 10.55 -2.99 -1.10
N THR A 159 11.15 -2.81 0.07
CA THR A 159 11.91 -1.60 0.38
C THR A 159 13.39 -1.82 0.12
N ASN A 160 14.06 -0.81 -0.43
CA ASN A 160 15.53 -0.76 -0.46
C ASN A 160 16.00 0.11 0.69
N PHE A 161 17.09 -0.29 1.35
CA PHE A 161 17.66 0.48 2.44
C PHE A 161 18.19 1.82 1.93
N ASN A 162 17.60 2.92 2.41
CA ASN A 162 18.12 4.28 2.24
C ASN A 162 17.73 5.13 3.46
N PRO A 163 18.70 5.64 4.24
CA PRO A 163 18.43 6.39 5.48
C PRO A 163 17.76 7.75 5.27
N PHE A 164 17.73 8.26 4.03
CA PHE A 164 17.19 9.57 3.69
C PHE A 164 15.89 9.51 2.88
N VAL A 165 15.61 8.39 2.21
CA VAL A 165 14.48 8.26 1.29
C VAL A 165 13.76 6.94 1.51
N HIS A 166 12.52 7.01 1.99
CA HIS A 166 11.68 5.83 2.08
C HIS A 166 11.01 5.56 0.72
N LYS A 167 11.40 4.46 0.09
CA LYS A 167 10.83 3.97 -1.17
C LYS A 167 10.32 2.55 -1.00
N LEU A 168 9.13 2.28 -1.51
CA LEU A 168 8.58 0.95 -1.70
C LEU A 168 8.45 0.70 -3.19
N LYS A 169 9.09 -0.36 -3.68
CA LYS A 169 8.86 -0.89 -5.01
C LYS A 169 7.64 -1.81 -4.96
N VAL A 170 6.75 -1.69 -5.94
CA VAL A 170 5.55 -2.50 -6.12
C VAL A 170 5.62 -3.16 -7.48
N ASP A 171 5.71 -4.49 -7.49
CA ASP A 171 5.73 -5.31 -8.70
C ASP A 171 4.41 -6.07 -8.79
N VAL A 172 3.49 -5.62 -9.64
CA VAL A 172 2.20 -6.28 -9.93
C VAL A 172 2.42 -7.26 -11.08
N HIS A 173 2.09 -8.52 -10.86
CA HIS A 173 2.28 -9.58 -11.86
C HIS A 173 1.10 -9.64 -12.82
N GLY A 174 1.37 -9.91 -14.09
CA GLY A 174 0.34 -10.01 -15.11
C GLY A 174 -0.61 -11.20 -14.92
N GLY A 175 -1.81 -11.11 -15.51
CA GLY A 175 -2.77 -12.21 -15.54
C GLY A 175 -3.56 -12.43 -14.25
N ASN A 176 -3.47 -11.49 -13.30
CA ASN A 176 -4.34 -11.46 -12.14
C ASN A 176 -5.65 -10.70 -12.46
N THR A 177 -6.69 -10.90 -11.64
CA THR A 177 -8.01 -10.30 -11.82
C THR A 177 -8.29 -9.12 -10.90
N LEU A 178 -7.33 -8.71 -10.06
CA LEU A 178 -7.53 -7.57 -9.17
C LEU A 178 -7.45 -6.27 -9.93
N HIS A 179 -8.32 -5.34 -9.56
CA HIS A 179 -8.26 -3.99 -10.08
C HIS A 179 -6.89 -3.35 -9.74
N PRO A 180 -6.22 -2.66 -10.68
CA PRO A 180 -4.85 -2.18 -10.48
C PRO A 180 -4.67 -1.20 -9.30
N PHE A 181 -5.74 -0.52 -8.88
CA PHE A 181 -5.69 0.36 -7.70
C PHE A 181 -5.56 -0.40 -6.38
N VAL A 182 -5.94 -1.67 -6.31
CA VAL A 182 -5.82 -2.48 -5.09
C VAL A 182 -4.35 -2.66 -4.67
N PRO A 183 -3.46 -3.21 -5.51
CA PRO A 183 -2.04 -3.33 -5.14
C PRO A 183 -1.37 -1.97 -4.94
N LEU A 184 -1.77 -0.93 -5.69
CA LEU A 184 -1.27 0.43 -5.46
C LEU A 184 -1.65 0.95 -4.07
N ALA A 185 -2.94 0.85 -3.71
CA ALA A 185 -3.45 1.28 -2.41
C ALA A 185 -2.79 0.52 -1.25
N ALA A 186 -2.59 -0.79 -1.42
CA ALA A 186 -1.86 -1.61 -0.48
C ALA A 186 -0.42 -1.10 -0.26
N GLY A 187 0.33 -0.84 -1.33
CA GLY A 187 1.67 -0.27 -1.22
C GLY A 187 1.69 1.09 -0.51
N VAL A 188 0.72 1.96 -0.81
CA VAL A 188 0.58 3.27 -0.14
C VAL A 188 0.31 3.08 1.37
N LEU A 189 -0.58 2.16 1.74
CA LEU A 189 -0.89 1.88 3.15
C LEU A 189 0.27 1.26 3.92
N LEU A 190 1.01 0.32 3.33
CA LEU A 190 2.22 -0.25 3.94
C LEU A 190 3.20 0.87 4.31
N VAL A 191 3.48 1.77 3.37
CA VAL A 191 4.37 2.92 3.59
C VAL A 191 3.80 3.94 4.59
N ALA A 192 2.49 4.17 4.59
CA ALA A 192 1.82 5.12 5.47
C ALA A 192 1.76 4.63 6.94
N VAL A 193 1.45 3.35 7.14
CA VAL A 193 1.18 2.74 8.44
C VAL A 193 2.47 2.34 9.15
N GLU A 194 3.46 1.80 8.45
CA GLU A 194 4.68 1.21 9.05
C GLU A 194 5.74 2.21 9.50
N GLY A 195 5.74 3.44 8.98
CA GLY A 195 6.73 4.47 9.32
C GLY A 195 6.67 5.02 10.77
N LYS A 196 6.19 4.23 11.73
CA LYS A 196 6.12 4.54 13.17
C LYS A 196 6.48 3.35 14.10
N GLN A 197 7.04 2.24 13.60
CA GLN A 197 7.56 1.18 14.51
C GLN A 197 8.97 1.50 15.09
N GLY A 198 9.32 2.79 15.18
CA GLY A 198 10.55 3.28 15.81
C GLY A 198 10.25 4.48 16.68
#